data_AF-A0A838RBB0-F1
#
_entry.id   AF-A0A838RBB0-F1
#
_cell.length_a   1.000
_cell.length_b   1.000
_cell.length_c   1.000
_cell.angle_alpha   90.00
_cell.angle_beta   90.00
_cell.angle_gamma   90.00
#
_symmetry.space_group_name_H-M   'P 1'
#
loop_
_entity.id
_entity.type
_entity.pdbx_description
1 polymer ?
#
loop_
_entity_poly.entity_id
_entity_poly.type
_entity_poly.pdbx_seq_one_letter_code
_entity_poly.pdbx_strand_id
1 'polypeptide(L)' 'MVVAASEDSGYDAASALEAALENVGGRGGGNARLAQGRVSDPATMAKLVRALLAR' A
#
# COMPACT_ATOMS: atom_id res chain seq x y z
N MET A 1 -7.68 -2.49 -1.17
CA MET A 1 -6.75 -3.10 -0.19
C MET A 1 -6.50 -2.10 0.92
N VAL A 2 -6.34 -2.59 2.15
CA VAL A 2 -6.04 -1.79 3.33
C VAL A 2 -4.69 -2.23 3.89
N VAL A 3 -3.85 -1.28 4.27
CA VAL A 3 -2.57 -1.49 4.97
C VAL A 3 -2.67 -0.79 6.31
N ALA A 4 -2.34 -1.50 7.38
CA ALA A 4 -2.30 -0.96 8.73
C ALA A 4 -0.89 -1.15 9.30
N ALA A 5 -0.43 -0.14 10.04
CA ALA A 5 0.83 -0.17 10.76
C ALA A 5 0.57 -0.08 12.26
N SER A 6 1.27 -0.91 13.04
CA SER A 6 1.30 -0.77 14.50
C SER A 6 2.03 0.51 14.88
N GLU A 7 1.63 1.14 16.00
CA GLU A 7 2.18 2.41 16.48
C GLU A 7 3.70 2.36 16.73
N ASP A 8 4.20 1.21 17.16
CA ASP A 8 5.60 0.95 17.51
C ASP A 8 6.43 0.35 16.36
N SER A 9 5.82 0.09 15.21
CA SER A 9 6.51 -0.60 14.10
C SER A 9 7.52 0.27 13.34
N GLY A 10 7.48 1.59 13.52
CA GLY A 10 8.22 2.55 12.68
C GLY A 10 7.80 2.52 11.20
N TYR A 11 6.70 1.83 10.87
CA TYR A 11 6.19 1.66 9.52
C TYR A 11 5.19 2.78 9.20
N ASP A 12 5.38 3.48 8.09
CA ASP A 12 4.38 4.41 7.55
C ASP A 12 3.52 3.70 6.50
N ALA A 13 2.26 3.43 6.85
CA ALA A 13 1.30 2.76 5.98
C ALA A 13 0.99 3.55 4.70
N ALA A 14 0.89 4.88 4.79
CA ALA A 14 0.57 5.74 3.65
C ALA A 14 1.74 5.77 2.67
N SER A 15 2.95 6.06 3.17
CA SER A 15 4.15 6.16 2.33
C SER A 15 4.44 4.83 1.61
N ALA A 16 4.33 3.70 2.30
CA ALA A 16 4.58 2.40 1.68
C ALA A 16 3.51 2.03 0.63
N LEU A 17 2.24 2.33 0.91
CA LEU A 17 1.16 2.05 -0.02
C LEU A 17 1.23 2.95 -1.25
N GLU A 18 1.56 4.24 -1.09
CA GLU A 18 1.73 5.18 -2.20
C GLU A 18 2.84 4.72 -3.15
N ALA A 19 4.04 4.41 -2.63
CA ALA A 19 5.14 3.90 -3.43
C ALA A 19 4.78 2.60 -4.19
N ALA A 20 4.01 1.71 -3.56
CA ALA A 20 3.55 0.49 -4.21
C ALA A 20 2.53 0.78 -5.33
N LEU A 21 1.62 1.75 -5.13
CA LEU A 21 0.58 2.11 -6.08
C LEU A 21 1.11 2.89 -7.29
N GLU A 22 2.12 3.75 -7.11
CA GLU A 22 2.76 4.50 -8.21
C GLU A 22 3.27 3.57 -9.31
N ASN A 23 3.87 2.45 -8.94
CA ASN A 23 4.41 1.45 -9.87
C ASN A 23 3.36 0.74 -10.71
N VAL A 24 2.08 0.84 -10.34
CA VAL A 24 0.99 0.10 -10.98
C VAL A 24 -0.18 0.99 -11.42
N GLY A 25 0.00 2.32 -11.40
CA GLY A 25 -1.04 3.28 -11.78
C GLY A 25 -2.27 3.25 -10.85
N GLY A 26 -2.09 2.81 -9.60
CA GLY A 26 -3.14 2.76 -8.60
C GLY A 26 -3.45 4.13 -8.00
N ARG A 27 -4.53 4.21 -7.21
CA ARG A 27 -4.83 5.39 -6.40
C ARG A 27 -5.13 4.99 -4.97
N GLY A 28 -4.68 5.80 -4.02
CA GLY A 28 -4.87 5.53 -2.61
C GLY A 28 -4.50 6.75 -1.77
N GLY A 29 -4.66 6.58 -0.46
CA GLY A 29 -4.32 7.59 0.53
C GLY A 29 -4.63 7.11 1.94
N GLY A 30 -4.28 7.91 2.93
CA GLY A 30 -4.46 7.60 4.34
C GLY A 30 -3.49 8.39 5.20
N ASN A 31 -3.07 7.77 6.29
CA ASN A 31 -2.06 8.31 7.20
C ASN A 31 -1.05 7.22 7.58
N ALA A 32 -0.07 7.57 8.41
CA ALA A 32 0.99 6.67 8.84
C ALA A 32 0.49 5.37 9.49
N ARG A 33 -0.70 5.35 10.12
CA ARG A 33 -1.26 4.18 10.81
C ARG A 33 -2.17 3.34 9.93
N LEU A 34 -2.86 3.95 8.98
CA LEU A 34 -3.85 3.30 8.14
C LEU A 34 -3.93 3.94 6.76
N ALA A 35 -3.78 3.12 5.72
CA ALA A 35 -3.89 3.55 4.34
C ALA A 35 -4.73 2.60 3.50
N GLN A 36 -5.42 3.14 2.51
CA GLN A 36 -6.26 2.37 1.59
C GLN A 36 -5.94 2.70 0.14
N GLY A 37 -5.94 1.67 -0.70
CA GLY A 37 -5.63 1.77 -2.12
C GLY A 37 -6.51 0.89 -2.99
N ARG A 38 -6.64 1.29 -4.25
CA ARG A 38 -7.34 0.55 -5.30
C ARG A 38 -6.55 0.56 -6.60
N VAL A 39 -6.72 -0.51 -7.36
CA VAL A 39 -6.23 -0.70 -8.73
C VAL A 39 -7.40 -1.12 -9.60
N SER A 40 -7.35 -0.81 -10.89
CA SER A 40 -8.42 -1.11 -11.85
C SER A 40 -8.40 -2.56 -12.34
N ASP A 41 -7.25 -3.21 -12.33
CA ASP A 41 -7.06 -4.60 -12.76
C ASP A 41 -6.82 -5.54 -11.55
N PRO A 42 -7.65 -6.59 -11.37
CA PRO A 42 -7.45 -7.59 -10.33
C PRO A 42 -6.07 -8.28 -10.38
N ALA A 43 -5.50 -8.54 -11.56
CA ALA A 43 -4.19 -9.19 -11.67
C ALA A 43 -3.06 -8.31 -11.12
N THR A 44 -3.27 -6.99 -11.08
CA THR A 44 -2.36 -6.01 -10.50
C THR A 44 -2.35 -6.05 -8.97
N MET A 45 -3.45 -6.49 -8.32
CA MET A 45 -3.51 -6.60 -6.86
C MET A 45 -2.42 -7.54 -6.30
N ALA A 46 -2.16 -8.66 -6.98
CA ALA A 46 -1.13 -9.60 -6.55
C ALA A 46 0.28 -9.00 -6.62
N LYS A 47 0.56 -8.14 -7.61
CA LYS A 47 1.85 -7.41 -7.71
C LYS A 47 2.00 -6.41 -6.57
N LEU A 48 0.93 -5.69 -6.25
CA LEU A 48 0.90 -4.71 -5.16
C LEU A 48 1.19 -5.37 -3.80
N VAL A 49 0.57 -6.52 -3.52
CA VAL A 49 0.82 -7.27 -2.28
C VAL A 49 2.28 -7.72 -2.20
N ARG A 50 2.87 -8.22 -3.30
CA ARG A 50 4.29 -8.60 -3.31
C ARG A 50 5.21 -7.41 -3.06
N ALA A 51 4.93 -6.26 -3.66
CA ALA A 51 5.74 -5.05 -3.46
C ALA A 51 5.74 -4.60 -1.99
N LEU A 52 4.60 -4.68 -1.31
CA LEU A 52 4.49 -4.31 0.12
C LEU A 52 5.19 -5.30 1.06
N LEU A 53 5.22 -6.58 0.68
CA LEU A 53 5.86 -7.64 1.48
C LEU A 53 7.36 -7.77 1.22
N ALA A 54 7.86 -7.29 0.07
CA ALA A 54 9.27 -7.39 -0.32
C ALA A 54 10.19 -6.36 0.36
N ARG A 55 9.81 -5.86 1.55
CA ARG A 55 10.65 -4.98 2.36
C ARG A 55 11.91 -5.67 2.84
#